data_AF-A0A9D6XQI4-F1
#
_entry.id   AF-A0A9D6XQI4-F1
#
_cell.length_a   1.000
_cell.length_b   1.000
_cell.length_c   1.000
_cell.angle_alpha   90.00
_cell.angle_beta   90.00
_cell.angle_gamma   90.00
#
_symmetry.space_group_name_H-M   'P 1'
#
loop_
_entity.id
_entity.type
_entity.pdbx_description
1 polymer ?
#
loop_
_entity_poly.entity_id
_entity_poly.type
_entity_poly.pdbx_seq_one_letter_code
_entity_poly.pdbx_strand_id
1 'polypeptide(L)'
;MEILVLLAADEDHTIGEAAQKTLQGTKAEELLPVLSSAETPAAVLEFAANHLIFGRKDIAGALLANTALAPALRDWINQAIAFEQEAAVAAASEPPPAPTAAPATEIAPTGEEKRERITLLQRVARMTSAEKIKAALTGNQEERLLLIRDSNKVVSRAVLQSPKISDMEIENIASMKNVTEEVLRLIAMNRKFAKSYNVVRALINNPRLPIDVGLPLLNRLNERDLKGLGLNKNVAEVIRGMAVKIIKMKEEATKPKLPGKKH
;
A
#
# COMPACT_ATOMS: atom_id res chain seq x y z
N MET A 1 14.61 22.21 -13.64
CA MET A 1 13.66 21.22 -13.07
C MET A 1 13.65 19.92 -13.85
N GLU A 2 13.48 19.94 -15.17
CA GLU A 2 13.46 18.72 -16.00
C GLU A 2 14.71 17.85 -15.84
N ILE A 3 15.91 18.43 -15.88
CA ILE A 3 17.17 17.70 -15.70
C ILE A 3 17.23 17.02 -14.33
N LEU A 4 16.75 17.68 -13.27
CA LEU A 4 16.73 17.08 -11.92
C LEU A 4 15.71 15.95 -11.80
N VAL A 5 14.59 16.03 -12.51
CA VAL A 5 13.60 14.94 -12.55
C VAL A 5 14.14 13.75 -13.34
N LEU A 6 14.84 14.00 -14.45
CA LEU A 6 15.51 12.94 -15.21
C LEU A 6 16.60 12.26 -14.37
N LEU A 7 17.43 13.04 -13.67
CA LEU A 7 18.44 12.51 -12.75
C LEU A 7 17.82 11.76 -11.57
N ALA A 8 16.64 12.16 -11.10
CA ALA A 8 15.91 11.45 -10.05
C ALA A 8 15.35 10.08 -10.50
N ALA A 9 15.30 9.83 -11.81
CA ALA A 9 14.89 8.57 -12.42
C ALA A 9 16.08 7.74 -12.97
N ASP A 10 17.31 8.17 -12.70
CA ASP A 10 18.54 7.53 -13.17
C ASP A 10 18.76 6.13 -12.52
N GLU A 11 19.49 5.25 -13.21
CA GLU A 11 19.83 3.90 -12.71
C GLU A 11 20.81 3.96 -11.52
N ASP A 12 21.61 5.03 -11.41
CA ASP A 12 22.47 5.26 -10.26
C ASP A 12 21.67 5.77 -9.05
N HIS A 13 21.44 4.86 -8.10
CA HIS A 13 20.71 5.12 -6.86
C HIS A 13 21.28 6.30 -6.05
N THR A 14 22.58 6.56 -6.11
CA THR A 14 23.19 7.66 -5.33
C THR A 14 22.86 9.03 -5.91
N ILE A 15 22.88 9.12 -7.25
CA ILE A 15 22.57 10.33 -8.00
C ILE A 15 21.06 10.61 -7.92
N GLY A 16 20.24 9.58 -8.10
CA GLY A 16 18.79 9.69 -8.00
C GLY A 16 18.30 10.17 -6.63
N GLU A 17 18.87 9.63 -5.56
CA GLU A 17 18.51 10.03 -4.19
C GLU A 17 18.93 11.48 -3.89
N ALA A 18 20.11 11.92 -4.37
CA ALA A 18 20.57 13.29 -4.19
C ALA A 18 19.71 14.30 -4.97
N ALA A 19 19.35 13.99 -6.21
CA ALA A 19 18.44 14.80 -7.03
C ALA A 19 17.05 14.89 -6.38
N GLN A 20 16.52 13.77 -5.88
CA GLN A 20 15.24 13.72 -5.20
C GLN A 20 15.23 14.54 -3.90
N LYS A 21 16.27 14.44 -3.07
CA LYS A 21 16.41 15.28 -1.86
C LYS A 21 16.46 16.76 -2.19
N THR A 22 17.16 17.13 -3.26
CA THR A 22 17.24 18.51 -3.72
C THR A 22 15.86 19.04 -4.12
N LEU A 23 15.10 18.27 -4.91
CA LEU A 23 13.73 18.61 -5.33
C LEU A 23 12.72 18.66 -4.17
N GLN A 24 12.91 17.82 -3.15
CA GLN A 24 12.09 17.86 -1.94
C GLN A 24 12.41 19.08 -1.07
N GLY A 25 13.69 19.50 -1.04
CA GLY A 25 14.14 20.69 -0.30
C GLY A 25 13.83 22.02 -0.98
N THR A 26 13.56 22.03 -2.29
CA THR A 26 13.16 23.23 -3.02
C THR A 26 11.85 23.81 -2.45
N LYS A 27 11.79 25.12 -2.27
CA LYS A 27 10.59 25.80 -1.74
C LYS A 27 9.40 25.63 -2.69
N ALA A 28 8.20 25.53 -2.13
CA ALA A 28 6.98 25.38 -2.93
C ALA A 28 6.78 26.55 -3.90
N GLU A 29 7.11 27.77 -3.48
CA GLU A 29 6.99 29.01 -4.28
C GLU A 29 7.74 28.95 -5.62
N GLU A 30 8.90 28.28 -5.65
CA GLU A 30 9.71 28.13 -6.86
C GLU A 30 9.17 27.03 -7.78
N LEU A 31 8.45 26.06 -7.21
CA LEU A 31 7.87 24.92 -7.93
C LEU A 31 6.51 25.25 -8.53
N LEU A 32 5.71 26.10 -7.88
CA LEU A 32 4.34 26.42 -8.30
C LEU A 32 4.23 26.97 -9.73
N PRO A 33 5.07 27.94 -10.18
CA PRO A 33 5.00 28.46 -11.55
C PRO A 33 5.32 27.39 -12.59
N VAL A 34 6.30 26.53 -12.28
CA VAL A 34 6.71 25.43 -13.16
C VAL A 34 5.60 24.39 -13.25
N LEU A 35 5.00 23.98 -12.13
CA LEU A 35 3.95 22.95 -12.15
C LEU A 35 2.62 23.44 -12.71
N SER A 36 2.36 24.75 -12.67
CA SER A 36 1.16 25.37 -13.24
C SER A 36 1.28 25.67 -14.75
N SER A 37 2.51 25.65 -15.30
CA SER A 37 2.73 25.90 -16.72
C SER A 37 2.20 24.77 -17.60
N ALA A 38 1.50 25.13 -18.68
CA ALA A 38 0.98 24.16 -19.66
C ALA A 38 2.09 23.46 -20.47
N GLU A 39 3.30 24.04 -20.49
CA GLU A 39 4.46 23.50 -21.22
C GLU A 39 5.23 22.44 -20.43
N THR A 40 4.82 22.16 -19.19
CA THR A 40 5.57 21.26 -18.30
C THR A 40 5.47 19.81 -18.76
N PRO A 41 6.61 19.12 -18.94
CA PRO A 41 6.60 17.74 -19.40
C PRO A 41 5.85 16.80 -18.46
N ALA A 42 5.20 15.79 -19.03
CA ALA A 42 4.43 14.79 -18.29
C ALA A 42 5.26 14.08 -17.20
N ALA A 43 6.55 13.80 -17.47
CA ALA A 43 7.45 13.17 -16.50
C ALA A 43 7.68 14.04 -15.24
N VAL A 44 7.74 15.37 -15.39
CA VAL A 44 7.87 16.30 -14.26
C VAL A 44 6.59 16.34 -13.45
N LEU A 45 5.43 16.34 -14.12
CA LEU A 45 4.12 16.31 -13.46
C LEU A 45 3.89 14.98 -12.72
N GLU A 46 4.28 13.86 -13.32
CA GLU A 46 4.22 12.53 -12.70
C GLU A 46 5.14 12.43 -11.49
N PHE A 47 6.38 12.91 -11.61
CA PHE A 47 7.31 12.94 -10.49
C PHE A 47 6.78 13.83 -9.35
N ALA A 48 6.31 15.03 -9.69
CA ALA A 48 5.75 15.96 -8.72
C ALA A 48 4.53 15.39 -8.01
N ALA A 49 3.64 14.73 -8.76
CA ALA A 49 2.51 14.02 -8.20
C ALA A 49 2.99 12.98 -7.19
N ASN A 50 3.83 12.04 -7.62
CA ASN A 50 4.24 10.90 -6.80
C ASN A 50 5.13 11.26 -5.60
N HIS A 51 5.86 12.37 -5.65
CA HIS A 51 6.92 12.66 -4.66
C HIS A 51 6.83 14.00 -3.93
N LEU A 52 6.09 14.98 -4.46
CA LEU A 52 6.12 16.36 -3.93
C LEU A 52 4.82 16.80 -3.25
N ILE A 53 3.71 16.08 -3.45
CA ILE A 53 2.39 16.43 -2.91
C ILE A 53 2.28 16.30 -1.38
N PHE A 54 2.86 15.23 -0.81
CA PHE A 54 2.68 14.90 0.61
C PHE A 54 3.38 15.91 1.54
N GLY A 55 2.57 16.62 2.33
CA GLY A 55 3.00 17.70 3.23
C GLY A 55 3.09 19.09 2.58
N ARG A 56 2.74 19.23 1.29
CA ARG A 56 2.75 20.51 0.56
C ARG A 56 1.46 20.68 -0.26
N LYS A 57 0.38 21.05 0.42
CA LYS A 57 -0.98 21.16 -0.17
C LYS A 57 -1.04 22.10 -1.38
N ASP A 58 -0.22 23.14 -1.39
CA ASP A 58 -0.18 24.14 -2.47
C ASP A 58 0.25 23.51 -3.82
N ILE A 59 1.17 22.54 -3.77
CA ILE A 59 1.66 21.81 -4.94
C ILE A 59 0.54 20.95 -5.55
N ALA A 60 -0.28 20.33 -4.71
CA ALA A 60 -1.39 19.49 -5.16
C ALA A 60 -2.41 20.31 -5.98
N GLY A 61 -2.72 21.53 -5.51
CA GLY A 61 -3.59 22.47 -6.22
C GLY A 61 -3.04 22.88 -7.59
N ALA A 62 -1.75 23.21 -7.66
CA ALA A 62 -1.09 23.56 -8.92
C ALA A 62 -1.09 22.41 -9.94
N LEU A 63 -0.85 21.18 -9.49
CA LEU A 63 -0.89 19.99 -10.35
C LEU A 63 -2.29 19.70 -10.90
N LEU A 64 -3.33 19.85 -10.07
CA LEU A 64 -4.71 19.65 -10.50
C LEU A 64 -5.17 20.73 -11.50
N ALA A 65 -4.66 21.96 -11.37
CA ALA A 65 -4.92 23.05 -12.30
C ALA A 65 -4.25 22.86 -13.68
N ASN A 66 -3.19 22.05 -13.75
CA ASN A 66 -2.48 21.80 -15.00
C ASN A 66 -3.28 20.83 -15.90
N THR A 67 -3.64 21.25 -17.11
CA THR A 67 -4.41 20.45 -18.08
C THR A 67 -3.63 19.27 -18.67
N ALA A 68 -2.30 19.31 -18.68
CA ALA A 68 -1.44 18.25 -19.20
C ALA A 68 -1.28 17.05 -18.25
N LEU A 69 -1.75 17.14 -17.00
CA LEU A 69 -1.69 16.04 -16.04
C LEU A 69 -2.51 14.83 -16.53
N ALA A 70 -2.03 13.60 -16.31
CA ALA A 70 -2.78 12.41 -16.70
C ALA A 70 -4.05 12.23 -15.83
N PRO A 71 -5.19 11.75 -16.38
CA PRO A 71 -6.41 11.54 -15.61
C PRO A 71 -6.21 10.59 -14.42
N ALA A 72 -5.46 9.50 -14.60
CA ALA A 72 -5.14 8.56 -13.53
C ALA A 72 -4.37 9.21 -12.38
N LEU A 73 -3.46 10.14 -12.70
CA LEU A 73 -2.75 10.91 -11.69
C LEU A 73 -3.67 11.90 -10.99
N ARG A 74 -4.58 12.58 -11.71
CA ARG A 74 -5.59 13.45 -11.07
C ARG A 74 -6.44 12.70 -10.06
N ASP A 75 -6.95 11.53 -10.43
CA ASP A 75 -7.75 10.70 -9.54
C ASP A 75 -6.94 10.27 -8.32
N TRP A 76 -5.67 9.90 -8.53
CA TRP A 76 -4.74 9.56 -7.46
C TRP A 76 -4.47 10.75 -6.52
N ILE A 77 -4.24 11.96 -7.03
CA ILE A 77 -4.04 13.17 -6.22
C ILE A 77 -5.28 13.45 -5.37
N ASN A 78 -6.47 13.40 -5.96
CA ASN A 78 -7.72 13.63 -5.24
C ASN A 78 -7.93 12.60 -4.13
N GLN A 79 -7.61 11.32 -4.38
CA GLN A 79 -7.66 10.27 -3.37
C GLN A 79 -6.64 10.52 -2.24
N ALA A 80 -5.42 10.94 -2.59
CA ALA A 80 -4.37 11.23 -1.61
C ALA A 80 -4.75 12.42 -0.70
N ILE A 81 -5.31 13.50 -1.26
CA ILE A 81 -5.77 14.67 -0.49
C ILE A 81 -6.92 14.28 0.44
N ALA A 82 -7.93 13.55 -0.06
CA ALA A 82 -9.06 13.09 0.74
C ALA A 82 -8.60 12.20 1.89
N PHE A 83 -7.61 11.34 1.63
CA PHE A 83 -7.01 10.47 2.61
C PHE A 83 -6.22 11.24 3.68
N GLU A 84 -5.42 12.25 3.31
CA GLU A 84 -4.74 13.12 4.29
C GLU A 84 -5.74 13.88 5.17
N GLN A 85 -6.86 14.33 4.61
CA GLN A 85 -7.94 14.96 5.38
C GLN A 85 -8.57 13.97 6.37
N GLU A 86 -8.86 12.75 5.93
CA GLU A 86 -9.38 11.68 6.80
C GLU A 86 -8.37 11.31 7.90
N ALA A 87 -7.08 11.25 7.57
CA ALA A 87 -6.00 11.05 8.53
C ALA A 87 -5.90 12.18 9.56
N ALA A 88 -6.04 13.44 9.13
CA ALA A 88 -6.00 14.60 10.01
C ALA A 88 -7.21 14.63 10.97
N VAL A 89 -8.40 14.24 10.48
CA VAL A 89 -9.62 14.11 11.30
C VAL A 89 -9.48 12.94 12.28
N ALA A 90 -8.93 11.80 11.85
CA ALA A 90 -8.62 10.68 12.74
C ALA A 90 -7.58 11.06 13.81
N ALA A 91 -6.49 11.73 13.44
CA ALA A 91 -5.47 12.20 14.38
C ALA A 91 -6.02 13.26 15.36
N ALA A 92 -6.99 14.08 14.96
CA ALA A 92 -7.66 15.04 15.84
C ALA A 92 -8.66 14.40 16.83
N SER A 93 -9.08 13.15 16.58
CA SER A 93 -10.00 12.39 17.43
C SER A 93 -9.29 11.32 18.27
N GLU A 94 -8.00 11.05 18.00
CA GLU A 94 -7.17 10.22 18.86
C GLU A 94 -6.78 11.02 20.12
N PRO A 95 -7.03 10.50 21.34
CA PRO A 95 -6.45 11.09 22.54
C PRO A 95 -4.92 11.05 22.42
N PRO A 96 -4.22 12.11 22.87
CA PRO A 96 -2.77 12.20 22.74
C PRO A 96 -2.13 10.93 23.35
N PRO A 97 -1.12 10.34 22.68
CA PRO A 97 -0.41 9.22 23.26
C PRO A 97 0.14 9.66 24.62
N ALA A 98 -0.21 8.91 25.67
CA ALA A 98 0.30 9.13 27.01
C ALA A 98 1.85 9.22 26.97
N PRO A 99 2.46 10.19 27.65
CA PRO A 99 3.88 10.48 27.54
C PRO A 99 4.66 9.33 28.18
N THR A 100 5.10 8.38 27.36
CA THR A 100 6.18 7.49 27.79
C THR A 100 7.47 8.30 27.67
N ALA A 101 7.82 8.93 28.78
CA ALA A 101 9.12 9.47 29.16
C ALA A 101 10.14 9.62 28.02
N ALA A 102 10.16 10.81 27.43
CA ALA A 102 11.37 11.34 26.82
C ALA A 102 12.44 11.53 27.91
N PRO A 103 13.72 11.20 27.67
CA PRO A 103 14.79 12.07 28.11
C PRO A 103 14.91 13.19 27.06
N ALA A 104 14.42 14.37 27.44
CA ALA A 104 14.75 15.60 26.76
C ALA A 104 16.24 15.90 26.99
N THR A 105 17.00 15.96 25.91
CA THR A 105 18.28 16.65 25.90
C THR A 105 18.23 17.65 24.76
N GLU A 106 17.88 18.90 25.11
CA GLU A 106 18.18 20.07 24.30
C GLU A 106 19.69 20.25 24.23
N ILE A 107 20.27 20.19 23.02
CA ILE A 107 21.53 20.88 22.73
C ILE A 107 21.41 21.47 21.31
N ALA A 108 21.53 22.80 21.26
CA ALA A 108 21.61 23.63 20.05
C ALA A 108 22.96 23.43 19.31
N PRO A 109 23.13 23.94 18.09
CA PRO A 109 23.87 23.29 17.02
C PRO A 109 25.38 23.45 17.14
N THR A 110 26.12 22.36 17.00
CA THR A 110 27.53 22.41 16.60
C THR A 110 27.85 21.15 15.81
N GLY A 111 28.75 21.29 14.84
CA GLY A 111 28.97 20.36 13.75
C GLY A 111 29.43 18.95 14.14
N GLU A 112 29.54 18.15 13.09
CA GLU A 112 30.02 16.76 13.01
C GLU A 112 28.93 15.69 13.18
N GLU A 113 28.41 15.30 12.01
CA GLU A 113 27.47 14.20 11.78
C GLU A 113 27.98 12.85 12.31
N LYS A 114 27.84 12.59 13.60
CA LYS A 114 27.58 11.22 14.07
C LYS A 114 26.12 10.92 13.80
N ARG A 115 25.82 10.52 12.56
CA ARG A 115 24.53 9.90 12.21
C ARG A 115 24.38 8.67 13.10
N GLU A 116 23.68 8.80 14.22
CA GLU A 116 23.17 7.65 14.95
C GLU A 116 22.49 6.76 13.92
N ARG A 117 22.99 5.53 13.74
CA ARG A 117 22.36 4.55 12.86
C ARG A 117 21.05 4.11 13.52
N ILE A 118 20.05 4.98 13.49
CA ILE A 118 18.70 4.69 13.96
C ILE A 118 18.20 3.56 13.06
N THR A 119 17.81 2.45 13.68
CA THR A 119 17.23 1.33 12.94
C THR A 119 15.93 1.77 12.26
N LEU A 120 15.55 1.15 11.14
CA LEU A 120 14.31 1.48 10.43
C LEU A 120 13.08 1.40 11.36
N LEU A 121 13.06 0.40 12.25
CA LEU A 121 12.04 0.25 13.31
C LEU A 121 11.96 1.46 14.23
N GLN A 122 13.10 1.93 14.77
CA GLN A 122 13.15 3.09 15.65
C GLN A 122 12.76 4.38 14.91
N ARG A 123 13.13 4.49 13.63
CA ARG A 123 12.76 5.64 12.80
C ARG A 123 11.25 5.72 12.60
N VAL A 124 10.63 4.61 12.21
CA VAL A 124 9.17 4.53 12.02
C VAL A 124 8.41 4.71 13.33
N ALA A 125 8.96 4.24 14.45
CA ALA A 125 8.35 4.45 15.78
C ALA A 125 8.34 5.93 16.21
N ARG A 126 9.32 6.72 15.77
CA ARG A 126 9.41 8.17 16.05
C ARG A 126 8.55 9.02 15.11
N MET A 127 8.08 8.47 13.99
CA MET A 127 7.28 9.19 13.01
C MET A 127 5.85 9.44 13.50
N THR A 128 5.31 10.60 13.16
CA THR A 128 3.88 10.91 13.31
C THR A 128 3.03 10.10 12.33
N SER A 129 1.72 10.01 12.56
CA SER A 129 0.79 9.32 11.64
C SER A 129 0.88 9.88 10.21
N ALA A 130 1.01 11.20 10.05
CA ALA A 130 1.17 11.86 8.75
C ALA A 130 2.50 11.48 8.06
N GLU A 131 3.60 11.42 8.79
CA GLU A 131 4.90 11.00 8.26
C GLU A 131 4.91 9.52 7.86
N LYS A 132 4.24 8.67 8.66
CA LYS A 132 4.05 7.26 8.33
C LYS A 132 3.24 7.07 7.05
N ILE A 133 2.21 7.88 6.82
CA ILE A 133 1.43 7.86 5.57
C ILE A 133 2.31 8.24 4.38
N LYS A 134 3.11 9.29 4.52
CA LYS A 134 4.06 9.69 3.48
C LYS A 134 5.08 8.58 3.20
N ALA A 135 5.66 8.00 4.24
CA ALA A 135 6.58 6.87 4.13
C ALA A 135 5.92 5.63 3.52
N ALA A 136 4.63 5.37 3.79
CA ALA A 136 3.90 4.27 3.19
C ALA A 136 3.74 4.42 1.67
N LEU A 137 3.59 5.66 1.19
CA LEU A 137 3.33 5.94 -0.22
C LEU A 137 4.63 6.06 -1.04
N THR A 138 5.64 6.76 -0.50
CA THR A 138 6.89 7.06 -1.22
C THR A 138 8.09 6.25 -0.76
N GLY A 139 8.01 5.60 0.40
CA GLY A 139 9.12 4.91 1.04
C GLY A 139 9.50 3.58 0.39
N ASN A 140 10.53 2.96 0.98
CA ASN A 140 11.11 1.72 0.48
C ASN A 140 10.25 0.50 0.80
N GLN A 141 10.55 -0.64 0.15
CA GLN A 141 9.85 -1.90 0.37
C GLN A 141 9.83 -2.31 1.86
N GLU A 142 10.95 -2.14 2.57
CA GLU A 142 11.06 -2.48 3.99
C GLU A 142 10.18 -1.58 4.89
N GLU A 143 10.07 -0.29 4.54
CA GLU A 143 9.23 0.66 5.26
C GLU A 143 7.75 0.29 5.07
N ARG A 144 7.33 -0.02 3.84
CA ARG A 144 5.98 -0.52 3.56
C ARG A 144 5.65 -1.81 4.31
N LEU A 145 6.60 -2.75 4.37
CA LEU A 145 6.43 -4.03 5.07
C LEU A 145 6.23 -3.85 6.58
N LEU A 146 6.83 -2.80 7.14
CA LEU A 146 6.65 -2.44 8.54
C LEU A 146 5.32 -1.71 8.77
N LEU A 147 5.04 -0.71 7.94
CA LEU A 147 3.88 0.18 8.04
C LEU A 147 2.55 -0.52 7.78
N ILE A 148 2.52 -1.61 7.01
CA ILE A 148 1.29 -2.38 6.77
C ILE A 148 0.72 -2.98 8.07
N ARG A 149 1.57 -3.16 9.09
CA ARG A 149 1.22 -3.71 10.41
C ARG A 149 0.98 -2.62 11.46
N ASP A 150 0.96 -1.35 11.06
CA ASP A 150 0.72 -0.25 11.98
C ASP A 150 -0.68 -0.36 12.61
N SER A 151 -0.83 0.15 13.83
CA SER A 151 -2.12 0.18 14.53
C SER A 151 -3.11 1.11 13.86
N ASN A 152 -2.62 2.16 13.19
CA ASN A 152 -3.46 3.10 12.47
C ASN A 152 -3.84 2.53 11.10
N LYS A 153 -5.13 2.19 10.93
CA LYS A 153 -5.69 1.61 9.69
C LYS A 153 -5.49 2.50 8.47
N VAL A 154 -5.43 3.82 8.69
CA VAL A 154 -5.17 4.79 7.64
C VAL A 154 -3.80 4.48 7.06
N VAL A 155 -2.74 4.43 7.87
CA VAL A 155 -1.37 4.07 7.43
C VAL A 155 -1.33 2.75 6.64
N SER A 156 -1.98 1.69 7.12
CA SER A 156 -2.03 0.40 6.39
C SER A 156 -2.72 0.52 5.03
N ARG A 157 -3.80 1.32 4.93
CA ARG A 157 -4.50 1.59 3.67
C ARG A 157 -3.62 2.40 2.71
N ALA A 158 -2.83 3.36 3.20
CA ALA A 158 -1.86 4.09 2.38
C ALA A 158 -0.82 3.16 1.74
N VAL A 159 -0.32 2.17 2.48
CA VAL A 159 0.65 1.20 1.93
C VAL A 159 0.07 0.47 0.71
N LEU A 160 -1.19 0.05 0.78
CA LEU A 160 -1.87 -0.63 -0.33
C LEU A 160 -2.16 0.27 -1.54
N GLN A 161 -2.18 1.59 -1.35
CA GLN A 161 -2.39 2.59 -2.40
C GLN A 161 -1.07 3.09 -3.01
N SER A 162 0.09 2.66 -2.49
CA SER A 162 1.38 3.07 -3.04
C SER A 162 1.51 2.62 -4.50
N PRO A 163 1.90 3.52 -5.43
CA PRO A 163 2.09 3.15 -6.83
C PRO A 163 3.28 2.19 -7.02
N LYS A 164 4.22 2.17 -6.07
CA LYS A 164 5.43 1.34 -6.09
C LYS A 164 5.22 -0.08 -5.54
N ILE A 165 4.01 -0.44 -5.12
CA ILE A 165 3.74 -1.77 -4.56
C ILE A 165 3.70 -2.83 -5.65
N SER A 166 4.55 -3.85 -5.49
CA SER A 166 4.60 -4.99 -6.41
C SER A 166 3.61 -6.10 -6.03
N ASP A 167 3.25 -6.94 -7.00
CA ASP A 167 2.37 -8.08 -6.76
C ASP A 167 2.99 -9.11 -5.80
N MET A 168 4.32 -9.24 -5.82
CA MET A 168 5.08 -10.08 -4.89
C MET A 168 4.99 -9.57 -3.45
N GLU A 169 5.08 -8.26 -3.24
CA GLU A 169 4.86 -7.66 -1.92
C GLU A 169 3.44 -7.93 -1.41
N ILE A 170 2.43 -7.81 -2.28
CA ILE A 170 1.04 -8.08 -1.91
C ILE A 170 0.82 -9.56 -1.57
N GLU A 171 1.40 -10.48 -2.32
CA GLU A 171 1.37 -11.91 -2.01
C GLU A 171 1.97 -12.17 -0.62
N ASN A 172 3.13 -11.56 -0.34
CA ASN A 172 3.77 -11.65 0.96
C ASN A 172 2.86 -11.10 2.07
N ILE A 173 2.29 -9.91 1.90
CA ILE A 173 1.36 -9.29 2.86
C ILE A 173 0.13 -10.18 3.09
N ALA A 174 -0.46 -10.72 2.02
CA ALA A 174 -1.61 -11.60 2.08
C ALA A 174 -1.34 -12.88 2.87
N SER A 175 -0.09 -13.36 2.91
CA SER A 175 0.30 -14.54 3.69
C SER A 175 0.58 -14.26 5.18
N MET A 176 0.68 -12.98 5.58
CA MET A 176 1.08 -12.60 6.93
C MET A 176 -0.03 -12.80 7.96
N LYS A 177 0.30 -13.46 9.08
CA LYS A 177 -0.65 -13.74 10.17
C LYS A 177 -0.88 -12.56 11.13
N ASN A 178 -0.07 -11.51 11.03
CA ASN A 178 -0.09 -10.33 11.89
C ASN A 178 -0.64 -9.07 11.18
N VAL A 179 -1.31 -9.26 10.05
CA VAL A 179 -1.98 -8.18 9.32
C VAL A 179 -3.45 -8.13 9.75
N THR A 180 -4.04 -6.93 9.75
CA THR A 180 -5.44 -6.72 10.13
C THR A 180 -6.41 -7.24 9.07
N GLU A 181 -7.62 -7.62 9.50
CA GLU A 181 -8.66 -8.11 8.60
C GLU A 181 -9.04 -7.11 7.50
N GLU A 182 -9.00 -5.82 7.83
CA GLU A 182 -9.31 -4.73 6.89
C GLU A 182 -8.32 -4.69 5.73
N VAL A 183 -7.02 -4.89 6.00
CA VAL A 183 -6.00 -4.96 4.95
C VAL A 183 -6.27 -6.12 4.01
N LEU A 184 -6.61 -7.31 4.54
CA LEU A 184 -6.92 -8.49 3.72
C LEU A 184 -8.17 -8.25 2.85
N ARG A 185 -9.18 -7.58 3.41
CA ARG A 185 -10.39 -7.15 2.67
C ARG A 185 -10.04 -6.21 1.53
N LEU A 186 -9.24 -5.18 1.80
CA LEU A 186 -8.81 -4.21 0.78
C LEU A 186 -8.01 -4.87 -0.34
N ILE A 187 -7.10 -5.79 -0.02
CA ILE A 187 -6.35 -6.56 -1.03
C ILE A 187 -7.32 -7.37 -1.90
N ALA A 188 -8.28 -8.07 -1.30
CA ALA A 188 -9.23 -8.91 -2.03
C ALA A 188 -10.21 -8.11 -2.91
N MET A 189 -10.58 -6.90 -2.49
CA MET A 189 -11.47 -6.00 -3.25
C MET A 189 -10.74 -5.27 -4.38
N ASN A 190 -9.41 -5.15 -4.30
CA ASN A 190 -8.64 -4.48 -5.33
C ASN A 190 -8.56 -5.34 -6.61
N ARG A 191 -9.12 -4.81 -7.71
CA ARG A 191 -9.18 -5.50 -9.00
C ARG A 191 -7.80 -5.84 -9.58
N LYS A 192 -6.75 -5.09 -9.25
CA LYS A 192 -5.37 -5.38 -9.67
C LYS A 192 -4.91 -6.70 -9.03
N PHE A 193 -5.03 -6.80 -7.71
CA PHE A 193 -4.52 -7.93 -6.94
C PHE A 193 -5.41 -9.17 -7.02
N ALA A 194 -6.72 -9.00 -7.08
CA ALA A 194 -7.70 -10.10 -7.18
C ALA A 194 -7.63 -10.91 -8.49
N LYS A 195 -6.91 -10.41 -9.51
CA LYS A 195 -6.61 -11.15 -10.75
C LYS A 195 -5.48 -12.16 -10.55
N SER A 196 -4.56 -11.92 -9.62
CA SER A 196 -3.43 -12.80 -9.39
C SER A 196 -3.86 -14.04 -8.60
N TYR A 197 -3.69 -15.22 -9.20
CA TYR A 197 -4.00 -16.49 -8.54
C TYR A 197 -3.19 -16.67 -7.25
N ASN A 198 -1.91 -16.27 -7.27
CA ASN A 198 -1.03 -16.41 -6.10
C ASN A 198 -1.52 -15.56 -4.92
N VAL A 199 -1.93 -14.32 -5.18
CA VAL A 199 -2.51 -13.45 -4.14
C VAL A 199 -3.81 -14.06 -3.59
N VAL A 200 -4.71 -14.52 -4.47
CA VAL A 200 -5.96 -15.16 -4.05
C VAL A 200 -5.70 -16.40 -3.19
N ARG A 201 -4.75 -17.25 -3.61
CA ARG A 201 -4.33 -18.43 -2.86
C ARG A 201 -3.71 -18.06 -1.52
N ALA A 202 -2.87 -17.02 -1.45
CA ALA A 202 -2.26 -16.54 -0.22
C ALA A 202 -3.31 -16.01 0.76
N LEU A 203 -4.26 -15.20 0.29
CA LEU A 203 -5.38 -14.68 1.08
C LEU A 203 -6.19 -15.81 1.73
N ILE A 204 -6.64 -16.80 0.94
CA ILE A 204 -7.50 -17.88 1.44
C ILE A 204 -6.78 -18.75 2.48
N ASN A 205 -5.45 -18.88 2.38
CA ASN A 205 -4.66 -19.61 3.38
C ASN A 205 -4.38 -18.81 4.65
N ASN A 206 -4.80 -17.54 4.72
CA ASN A 206 -4.59 -16.69 5.88
C ASN A 206 -5.65 -16.95 6.97
N PRO A 207 -5.26 -17.24 8.23
CA PRO A 207 -6.19 -17.44 9.34
C PRO A 207 -7.06 -16.22 9.66
N ARG A 208 -6.58 -15.01 9.33
CA ARG A 208 -7.26 -13.73 9.61
C ARG A 208 -8.16 -13.29 8.47
N LEU A 209 -8.27 -14.05 7.37
CA LEU A 209 -9.13 -13.64 6.27
C LEU A 209 -10.61 -13.67 6.71
N PRO A 210 -11.34 -12.54 6.58
CA PRO A 210 -12.76 -12.51 6.86
C PRO A 210 -13.55 -13.50 6.00
N ILE A 211 -14.50 -14.20 6.61
CA ILE A 211 -15.25 -15.30 5.97
C ILE A 211 -16.03 -14.79 4.74
N ASP A 212 -16.59 -13.59 4.84
CA ASP A 212 -17.37 -12.94 3.78
C ASP A 212 -16.53 -12.68 2.52
N VAL A 213 -15.25 -12.37 2.69
CA VAL A 213 -14.30 -12.21 1.59
C VAL A 213 -13.75 -13.55 1.10
N GLY A 214 -13.51 -14.50 2.00
CA GLY A 214 -12.93 -15.80 1.65
C GLY A 214 -13.86 -16.71 0.85
N LEU A 215 -15.16 -16.73 1.14
CA LEU A 215 -16.12 -17.63 0.49
C LEU A 215 -16.20 -17.43 -1.05
N PRO A 216 -16.33 -16.19 -1.58
CA PRO A 216 -16.32 -15.97 -3.04
C PRO A 216 -15.00 -16.38 -3.71
N LEU A 217 -13.87 -16.25 -3.00
CA LEU A 217 -12.55 -16.55 -3.55
C LEU A 217 -12.31 -18.06 -3.73
N LEU A 218 -13.01 -18.92 -2.99
CA LEU A 218 -12.92 -20.39 -3.14
C LEU A 218 -13.24 -20.85 -4.58
N ASN A 219 -14.19 -20.19 -5.24
CA ASN A 219 -14.57 -20.54 -6.62
C ASN A 219 -13.46 -20.26 -7.64
N ARG A 220 -12.43 -19.49 -7.26
CA ARG A 220 -11.27 -19.17 -8.10
C ARG A 220 -10.11 -20.15 -7.92
N LEU A 221 -10.15 -21.03 -6.91
CA LEU A 221 -9.09 -21.99 -6.65
C LEU A 221 -9.17 -23.21 -7.57
N ASN A 222 -8.00 -23.73 -7.92
CA ASN A 222 -7.87 -25.00 -8.62
C ASN A 222 -8.16 -26.17 -7.68
N GLU A 223 -8.53 -27.33 -8.24
CA GLU A 223 -8.89 -28.52 -7.46
C GLU A 223 -7.79 -28.99 -6.51
N ARG A 224 -6.52 -28.89 -6.94
CA ARG A 224 -5.36 -29.24 -6.10
C ARG A 224 -5.31 -28.38 -4.84
N ASP A 225 -5.48 -27.07 -4.98
CA ASP A 225 -5.40 -26.14 -3.85
C ASP A 225 -6.66 -26.23 -2.98
N LEU A 226 -7.85 -26.47 -3.55
CA LEU A 226 -9.06 -26.77 -2.78
C LEU A 226 -8.89 -28.01 -1.91
N LYS A 227 -8.29 -29.09 -2.45
CA LYS A 227 -8.00 -30.31 -1.69
C LYS A 227 -7.02 -30.03 -0.54
N GLY A 228 -5.96 -29.26 -0.81
CA GLY A 228 -5.01 -28.84 0.21
C GLY A 228 -5.67 -27.97 1.31
N LEU A 229 -6.59 -27.10 0.93
CA LEU A 229 -7.31 -26.22 1.84
C LEU A 229 -8.20 -26.97 2.83
N GLY A 230 -8.86 -28.04 2.38
CA GLY A 230 -9.69 -28.90 3.24
C GLY A 230 -8.90 -29.53 4.40
N LEU A 231 -7.60 -29.77 4.20
CA LEU A 231 -6.70 -30.36 5.20
C LEU A 231 -5.99 -29.31 6.07
N ASN A 232 -6.01 -28.03 5.66
CA ASN A 232 -5.21 -26.99 6.29
C ASN A 232 -5.88 -26.43 7.56
N LYS A 233 -5.42 -26.88 8.73
CA LYS A 233 -5.93 -26.41 10.05
C LYS A 233 -5.67 -24.94 10.36
N ASN A 234 -4.84 -24.24 9.57
CA ASN A 234 -4.62 -22.80 9.74
C ASN A 234 -5.78 -21.95 9.20
N VAL A 235 -6.76 -22.54 8.52
CA VAL A 235 -7.87 -21.82 7.88
C VAL A 235 -9.17 -22.05 8.63
N ALA A 236 -10.04 -21.04 8.65
CA ALA A 236 -11.35 -21.07 9.29
C ALA A 236 -12.17 -22.31 8.87
N GLU A 237 -12.79 -22.98 9.84
CA GLU A 237 -13.56 -24.22 9.65
C GLU A 237 -14.56 -24.13 8.49
N VAL A 238 -15.29 -23.01 8.44
CA VAL A 238 -16.32 -22.75 7.43
C VAL A 238 -15.74 -22.75 6.01
N ILE A 239 -14.55 -22.16 5.84
CA ILE A 239 -13.86 -22.11 4.53
C ILE A 239 -13.41 -23.51 4.12
N ARG A 240 -12.87 -24.30 5.06
CA ARG A 240 -12.46 -25.70 4.78
C ARG A 240 -13.64 -26.58 4.41
N GLY A 241 -14.72 -26.51 5.18
CA GLY A 241 -15.95 -27.26 4.91
C GLY A 241 -16.55 -26.91 3.55
N MET A 242 -16.56 -25.62 3.19
CA MET A 242 -17.03 -25.17 1.87
C MET A 242 -16.11 -25.67 0.75
N ALA A 243 -14.79 -25.65 0.94
CA ALA A 243 -13.84 -26.18 -0.05
C ALA A 243 -14.08 -27.67 -0.34
N VAL A 244 -14.29 -28.48 0.70
CA VAL A 244 -14.63 -29.91 0.56
C VAL A 244 -15.96 -30.09 -0.19
N LYS A 245 -16.96 -29.27 0.12
CA LYS A 245 -18.26 -29.29 -0.57
C LYS A 245 -18.11 -28.98 -2.07
N ILE A 246 -17.32 -27.97 -2.42
CA ILE A 246 -17.06 -27.59 -3.82
C ILE A 246 -16.38 -28.75 -4.58
N ILE A 247 -15.41 -29.42 -3.98
CA ILE A 247 -14.74 -30.58 -4.59
C ILE A 247 -15.75 -31.70 -4.85
N LYS A 248 -16.58 -32.04 -3.87
CA LYS A 248 -17.59 -33.09 -4.02
C LYS A 248 -18.59 -32.77 -5.14
N MET A 249 -19.05 -31.51 -5.22
CA MET A 249 -19.95 -31.06 -6.30
C MET A 249 -19.27 -31.15 -7.68
N LYS A 250 -17.98 -30.84 -7.77
CA LYS A 250 -17.21 -31.00 -9.03
C LYS A 250 -17.07 -32.47 -9.41
N GLU A 251 -16.73 -33.34 -8.47
CA GLU A 251 -16.60 -34.79 -8.72
C GLU A 251 -17.93 -35.45 -9.14
N GLU A 252 -19.06 -35.02 -8.55
CA GLU A 252 -20.40 -35.48 -8.95
C GLU A 252 -20.79 -35.00 -10.35
N ALA A 253 -20.39 -33.79 -10.74
CA ALA A 253 -20.63 -33.25 -12.08
C ALA A 253 -19.78 -33.95 -13.17
N THR A 254 -18.58 -34.41 -12.84
CA THR A 254 -17.68 -35.11 -13.78
C THR A 254 -18.06 -36.59 -13.99
N LYS A 255 -18.86 -37.20 -13.09
CA LYS A 255 -19.32 -38.58 -13.28
C LYS A 255 -20.30 -38.67 -14.45
N PRO A 256 -20.06 -39.52 -15.47
CA PRO A 256 -20.99 -39.68 -16.59
C PRO A 256 -22.33 -40.22 -16.07
N LYS A 257 -23.42 -39.49 -16.32
CA LYS A 257 -24.79 -39.97 -16.05
C LYS A 257 -25.07 -41.13 -17.00
N LEU A 258 -24.91 -42.36 -16.52
CA LEU A 258 -25.34 -43.55 -17.25
C LEU A 258 -26.85 -43.43 -17.53
N PRO A 259 -27.29 -43.46 -18.80
CA PRO A 259 -28.72 -43.42 -19.10
C PRO A 259 -29.36 -44.68 -18.51
N GLY A 260 -30.25 -44.48 -17.53
CA GLY A 260 -31.00 -45.56 -16.91
C GLY A 260 -31.79 -46.32 -17.97
N LYS A 261 -31.62 -47.64 -18.00
CA LYS A 261 -32.47 -48.56 -18.77
C LYS A 261 -33.93 -48.26 -18.40
N LYS A 262 -34.70 -47.79 -19.38
CA LYS A 262 -36.17 -47.85 -19.31
C LYS A 262 -36.54 -49.34 -19.29
N HIS A 263 -37.15 -49.77 -18.20
CA HIS A 263 -37.89 -51.02 -18.13
C HIS A 263 -39.27 -50.81 -18.76
#